data_AF-A0A1H0Q9X0-F1
#
_entry.id   AF-A0A1H0Q9X0-F1
#
_cell.length_a   1.000
_cell.length_b   1.000
_cell.length_c   1.000
_cell.angle_alpha   90.00
_cell.angle_beta   90.00
_cell.angle_gamma   90.00
#
_symmetry.space_group_name_H-M   'P 1'
#
loop_
_entity.id
_entity.type
_entity.pdbx_description
1 polymer ?
#
loop_
_entity_poly.entity_id
_entity_poly.type
_entity_poly.pdbx_seq_one_letter_code
_entity_poly.pdbx_strand_id
1 'polypeptide(L)'
;MALTIDKVVGGGVDIPNGGDTPAARVFVYGKALFPDQPLIFHNDREPEVRITADNQGDWNHAVATPQQQSYTFYVTTRDGQNASNRWQVNKV
;
A
#
# COMPACT_ATOMS: atom_id res chain seq x y z
N MET A 1 17.36 1.65 7.32
CA MET A 1 15.98 1.18 7.07
C MET A 1 15.47 1.85 5.82
N ALA A 2 14.51 1.24 5.13
CA ALA A 2 13.86 1.81 3.94
C ALA A 2 12.35 1.78 4.15
N LEU A 3 11.64 2.75 3.57
CA LEU A 3 10.18 2.69 3.45
C LEU A 3 9.84 1.64 2.41
N THR A 4 9.00 0.67 2.72
CA THR A 4 8.69 -0.46 1.82
C THR A 4 7.21 -0.77 1.80
N ILE A 5 6.76 -1.37 0.69
CA ILE A 5 5.58 -2.23 0.64
C ILE A 5 6.11 -3.66 0.58
N ASP A 6 5.74 -4.47 1.57
CA ASP A 6 6.24 -5.84 1.72
C ASP A 6 5.22 -6.87 1.23
N LYS A 7 3.93 -6.56 1.33
CA LYS A 7 2.86 -7.53 1.07
C LYS A 7 1.55 -6.86 0.72
N VAL A 8 0.81 -7.47 -0.21
CA VAL A 8 -0.59 -7.12 -0.51
C VAL A 8 -1.45 -8.37 -0.39
N VAL A 9 -2.62 -8.26 0.24
CA VAL A 9 -3.56 -9.37 0.48
C VAL A 9 -4.95 -9.01 -0.03
N GLY A 10 -5.57 -9.86 -0.84
CA GLY A 10 -6.96 -9.71 -1.26
C GLY A 10 -7.73 -11.00 -1.01
N GLY A 11 -8.89 -10.90 -0.34
CA GLY A 11 -9.72 -12.07 -0.03
C GLY A 11 -9.02 -13.10 0.87
N GLY A 12 -8.01 -12.68 1.65
CA GLY A 12 -7.20 -13.56 2.50
C GLY A 12 -6.03 -14.24 1.79
N VAL A 13 -5.77 -13.94 0.51
CA VAL A 13 -4.68 -14.51 -0.28
C VAL A 13 -3.65 -13.44 -0.63
N ASP A 14 -2.37 -13.79 -0.54
CA ASP A 14 -1.26 -12.92 -0.94
C ASP A 14 -1.29 -12.69 -2.46
N ILE A 15 -1.19 -11.42 -2.86
CA ILE A 15 -1.17 -10.99 -4.25
C ILE A 15 0.26 -10.54 -4.58
N PRO A 16 0.99 -11.27 -5.43
CA PRO A 16 2.33 -10.86 -5.84
C PRO A 16 2.29 -9.55 -6.63
N ASN A 17 3.42 -8.85 -6.74
CA ASN A 17 3.50 -7.63 -7.53
C ASN A 17 3.21 -7.93 -9.02
N GLY A 18 2.23 -7.22 -9.59
CA GLY A 18 1.68 -7.47 -10.92
C GLY A 18 0.65 -8.60 -10.98
N GLY A 19 0.27 -9.18 -9.83
CA GLY A 19 -0.70 -10.27 -9.73
C GLY A 19 -2.15 -9.82 -9.77
N ASP A 20 -3.04 -10.80 -9.83
CA ASP A 20 -4.48 -10.59 -10.04
C ASP A 20 -5.30 -10.83 -8.77
N THR A 21 -6.45 -10.15 -8.64
CA THR A 21 -7.39 -10.43 -7.55
C THR A 21 -8.87 -10.18 -7.90
N PRO A 22 -9.76 -11.14 -7.57
CA PRO A 22 -11.20 -10.93 -7.62
C PRO A 22 -11.74 -10.23 -6.36
N ALA A 23 -10.93 -10.05 -5.31
CA ALA A 23 -11.36 -9.42 -4.06
C ALA A 23 -11.73 -7.94 -4.27
N ALA A 24 -12.87 -7.47 -3.73
CA ALA A 24 -13.29 -6.07 -3.83
C ALA A 24 -12.49 -5.10 -2.93
N ARG A 25 -11.64 -5.65 -2.07
CA ARG A 25 -10.77 -4.93 -1.15
C ARG A 25 -9.46 -5.67 -1.02
N VAL A 26 -8.38 -4.90 -0.95
CA VAL A 26 -7.05 -5.41 -0.62
C VAL A 26 -6.50 -4.70 0.61
N PHE A 27 -5.59 -5.37 1.31
CA PHE A 27 -4.81 -4.81 2.40
C PHE A 27 -3.36 -4.74 1.97
N VAL A 28 -2.78 -3.55 2.05
CA VAL A 28 -1.37 -3.29 1.74
C VAL A 28 -0.61 -3.15 3.05
N TYR A 29 0.53 -3.82 3.16
CA TYR A 29 1.37 -3.85 4.34
C TYR A 29 2.80 -3.44 4.00
N GLY A 30 3.49 -2.83 4.95
CA GLY A 30 4.90 -2.53 4.79
C GLY A 30 5.58 -1.99 6.04
N LYS A 31 6.84 -1.58 5.87
CA LYS A 31 7.66 -0.96 6.91
C LYS A 31 7.94 0.51 6.63
N ALA A 32 7.96 1.31 7.68
CA ALA A 32 8.40 2.70 7.68
C ALA A 32 9.89 2.82 8.02
N LEU A 33 10.44 4.02 7.85
CA LEU A 33 11.83 4.31 8.23
C LEU A 33 12.00 4.40 9.75
N PHE A 34 10.97 4.90 10.43
CA PHE A 34 10.94 5.13 11.87
C PHE A 34 9.59 4.71 12.46
N PRO A 35 9.57 4.35 13.75
CA PRO A 35 8.33 4.23 14.53
C PRO A 35 7.48 5.50 14.48
N ASP A 36 6.16 5.35 14.54
CA ASP A 36 5.18 6.45 14.59
C ASP A 36 5.29 7.45 13.41
N GLN A 37 5.93 7.04 12.31
CA GLN A 37 6.19 7.92 11.18
C GLN A 37 4.90 8.22 10.41
N PRO A 38 4.57 9.50 10.16
CA PRO A 38 3.45 9.87 9.30
C PRO A 38 3.82 9.65 7.82
N LEU A 39 2.93 8.98 7.10
CA LEU A 39 3.07 8.56 5.72
C LEU A 39 1.88 9.03 4.89
N ILE A 40 2.08 9.12 3.58
CA ILE A 40 1.05 9.39 2.58
C ILE A 40 0.95 8.18 1.68
N PHE A 41 -0.20 7.53 1.68
CA PHE A 41 -0.53 6.43 0.80
C PHE A 41 -1.08 6.98 -0.52
N HIS A 42 -0.52 6.46 -1.61
CA HIS A 42 -0.90 6.81 -2.97
C HIS A 42 -1.48 5.58 -3.66
N ASN A 43 -2.66 5.75 -4.23
CA ASN A 43 -3.16 4.90 -5.29
C ASN A 43 -3.71 5.81 -6.41
N ASP A 44 -3.70 5.36 -7.65
CA ASP A 44 -4.04 6.19 -8.81
C ASP A 44 -5.52 6.67 -8.87
N ARG A 45 -6.32 6.51 -7.80
CA ARG A 45 -7.77 6.81 -7.79
C ARG A 45 -8.31 7.51 -6.55
N GLU A 46 -7.81 7.16 -5.37
CA GLU A 46 -8.23 7.75 -4.12
C GLU A 46 -7.38 9.00 -3.86
N PRO A 47 -7.95 10.02 -3.20
CA PRO A 47 -7.16 11.11 -2.66
C PRO A 47 -6.04 10.56 -1.79
N GLU A 48 -4.91 11.25 -1.76
CA GLU A 48 -3.80 10.95 -0.86
C GLU A 48 -4.29 10.69 0.58
N VAL A 49 -4.04 9.48 1.09
CA VAL A 49 -4.50 9.09 2.42
C VAL A 49 -3.35 9.18 3.41
N ARG A 50 -3.59 9.84 4.54
CA ARG A 50 -2.61 9.87 5.64
C ARG A 50 -2.71 8.58 6.44
N ILE A 51 -1.60 7.89 6.59
CA ILE A 51 -1.45 6.73 7.48
C ILE A 51 -0.27 6.98 8.42
N THR A 52 -0.23 6.29 9.56
CA THR A 52 0.87 6.37 10.52
C THR A 52 1.35 4.96 10.79
N ALA A 53 2.66 4.74 10.74
CA ALA A 53 3.24 3.49 11.18
C ALA A 53 3.11 3.33 12.70
N ASP A 54 3.10 2.11 13.20
CA ASP A 54 3.07 1.85 14.63
C ASP A 54 4.46 2.03 15.28
N ASN A 55 4.55 1.69 16.56
CA ASN A 55 5.78 1.81 17.33
C ASN A 55 6.88 0.81 16.91
N GLN A 56 6.57 -0.15 16.03
CA GLN A 56 7.53 -1.08 15.43
C GLN A 56 7.86 -0.69 13.98
N GLY A 57 7.30 0.42 13.50
CA GLY A 57 7.42 0.88 12.12
C GLY A 57 6.59 0.04 11.14
N ASP A 58 5.67 -0.79 11.60
CA ASP A 58 4.73 -1.49 10.73
C ASP A 58 3.58 -0.56 10.34
N TRP A 59 3.13 -0.66 9.10
CA TRP A 59 1.94 0.03 8.65
C TRP A 59 1.08 -0.90 7.79
N ASN A 60 -0.23 -0.63 7.77
CA ASN A 60 -1.14 -1.24 6.82
C ASN A 60 -2.21 -0.26 6.37
N HIS A 61 -2.79 -0.52 5.21
CA HIS A 61 -3.89 0.26 4.68
C HIS A 61 -4.84 -0.62 3.87
N ALA A 62 -6.15 -0.39 4.02
CA ALA A 62 -7.18 -1.10 3.28
C ALA A 62 -7.64 -0.25 2.10
N VAL A 63 -7.59 -0.81 0.90
CA VAL A 63 -7.94 -0.11 -0.35
C VAL A 63 -9.12 -0.79 -1.01
N ALA A 64 -10.11 0.00 -1.43
CA ALA A 64 -11.19 -0.52 -2.26
C ALA A 64 -10.70 -0.71 -3.70
N THR A 65 -10.94 -1.89 -4.28
CA THR A 65 -10.60 -2.17 -5.67
C THR A 65 -11.88 -2.18 -6.51
N PRO A 66 -12.22 -1.07 -7.20
CA PRO A 66 -13.35 -1.05 -8.14
C PRO A 66 -13.21 -2.10 -9.26
N GLN A 67 -14.23 -2.30 -10.09
CA GLN A 67 -14.16 -3.37 -11.10
C GLN A 67 -13.27 -3.02 -12.31
N GLN A 68 -12.60 -4.05 -12.85
CA GLN A 68 -11.94 -4.14 -14.17
C GLN A 68 -10.75 -3.22 -14.49
N GLN A 69 -9.89 -2.84 -13.53
CA GLN A 69 -8.69 -2.04 -13.83
C GLN A 69 -7.49 -2.46 -12.97
N SER A 70 -6.27 -2.13 -13.41
CA SER A 70 -5.05 -2.28 -12.60
C SER A 70 -4.85 -1.08 -11.67
N TYR A 71 -4.17 -1.31 -10.55
CA TYR A 71 -3.84 -0.32 -9.53
C TYR A 71 -2.35 -0.35 -9.24
N THR A 72 -1.74 0.81 -9.06
CA THR A 72 -0.38 0.93 -8.49
C THR A 72 -0.46 1.57 -7.12
N PHE A 73 0.16 0.92 -6.13
CA PHE A 73 0.31 1.44 -4.77
C PHE A 73 1.74 1.88 -4.53
N TYR A 74 1.91 2.99 -3.83
CA TYR A 74 3.17 3.38 -3.22
C TYR A 74 2.91 4.30 -2.04
N VAL A 75 3.90 4.44 -1.17
CA VAL A 75 3.80 5.28 0.02
C VAL A 75 4.98 6.24 0.03
N THR A 76 4.74 7.48 0.46
CA THR A 76 5.79 8.46 0.70
C THR A 76 5.79 8.89 2.16
N THR A 77 6.91 9.41 2.63
CA THR A 77 6.92 10.23 3.85
C THR A 77 6.12 11.51 3.63
N ARG A 78 5.62 12.10 4.72
CA ARG A 78 4.81 13.34 4.65
C ARG A 78 5.52 14.53 4.01
N ASP A 79 6.84 14.58 4.13
CA ASP A 79 7.71 15.58 3.49
C ASP A 79 8.06 15.24 2.03
N GLY A 80 7.62 14.09 1.52
CA GLY A 80 7.87 13.61 0.16
C GLY A 80 9.32 13.19 -0.12
N GLN A 81 10.20 13.19 0.87
CA GLN A 81 11.64 12.93 0.66
C GLN A 81 11.96 11.44 0.43
N ASN A 82 11.12 10.53 0.93
CA ASN A 82 11.31 9.09 0.77
C ASN A 82 10.04 8.45 0.21
N ALA A 83 10.24 7.45 -0.64
CA ALA A 83 9.17 6.68 -1.26
C ALA A 83 9.45 5.17 -1.16
N SER A 84 8.39 4.37 -1.08
CA SER A 84 8.47 2.92 -1.17
C SER A 84 8.69 2.45 -2.61
N ASN A 85 8.90 1.14 -2.77
CA ASN A 85 8.63 0.46 -4.03
C ASN A 85 7.16 0.64 -4.46
N ARG A 86 6.92 0.49 -5.76
CA ARG A 86 5.59 0.44 -6.36
C ARG A 86 5.08 -1.00 -6.41
N TRP A 87 3.81 -1.20 -6.07
CA TRP A 87 3.15 -2.49 -6.13
C TRP A 87 1.93 -2.44 -7.03
N GLN A 88 1.95 -3.19 -8.12
CA GLN A 88 0.84 -3.30 -9.05
C GLN A 88 -0.08 -4.47 -8.67
N VAL A 89 -1.38 -4.28 -8.78
CA VAL A 89 -2.40 -5.33 -8.67
C VAL A 89 -3.40 -5.17 -9.80
N ASN A 90 -3.76 -6.24 -10.49
CA ASN A 90 -4.80 -6.20 -11.52
C ASN A 90 -6.12 -6.76 -10.97
N LYS A 91 -7.22 -6.10 -11.32
CA LYS A 91 -8.57 -6.60 -11.04
C LYS A 91 -8.99 -7.59 -12.11
N VAL A 92 -9.47 -8.76 -11.68
CA VAL A 92 -10.17 -9.75 -12.53
C VAL A 92 -11.62 -9.90 -12.13
#